data_AF-A0A7S7SLJ6-F1
#
_entry.id   AF-A0A7S7SLJ6-F1
#
_cell.length_a   1.000
_cell.length_b   1.000
_cell.length_c   1.000
_cell.angle_alpha   90.00
_cell.angle_beta   90.00
_cell.angle_gamma   90.00
#
_symmetry.space_group_name_H-M   'P 1'
#
loop_
_entity.id
_entity.type
_entity.pdbx_description
1 polymer ?
#
loop_
_entity_poly.entity_id
_entity_poly.type
_entity_poly.pdbx_seq_one_letter_code
_entity_poly.pdbx_strand_id
1 'polypeptide(L)'
;MKIRYFGLAIVGLWLAIVGVPAGLAGSDIRYLPDKPGFWQPLRYLGEHGAGATAAEAQQITANLKAIQAVLMATPIGTNPVGFYYLPAPMWTSTRGNRPILQGLGIYPLTFVEFLRNGVWTLDMHGETASMEYSLNLLSDIERVSSKVFDETGPDGVQHPIYTAPPKAGSLGGFPIYGDTLFIARPGREFFVPISVQRALKAAMVVYATNRDAAERELVERKKRNLEFKSGEADDYEQKELAKFEKQWGYLRSSDVKDYEEHKRQWMAPVLRQRQEHEAAAAPPVRGNRDSEWYFNAIDGYANAQKRLASLSAEEASAPACYQPLDLRLPYAMRGEVHRSTGDPACLPLVVTNPNYYDRTLPRTAPQLMTVTSITRCVKPSGDTFVAPSGPISAGGCAVHARMWQQVNWQGLADILVK
;
A
#
# COMPACT_ATOMS: atom_id res chain seq x y z
N MET A 1 17.04 -1.32 8.72
CA MET A 1 17.29 -1.99 7.42
C MET A 1 16.38 -1.33 6.38
N LYS A 2 16.90 -0.47 5.49
CA LYS A 2 16.07 0.18 4.46
C LYS A 2 15.69 -0.87 3.41
N ILE A 3 14.53 -1.48 3.56
CA ILE A 3 13.86 -2.19 2.46
C ILE A 3 13.62 -1.10 1.42
N ARG A 4 14.42 -1.10 0.36
CA ARG A 4 14.10 -0.30 -0.82
C ARG A 4 12.75 -0.82 -1.28
N TYR A 5 11.73 0.02 -1.20
CA TYR A 5 10.47 -0.24 -1.88
C TYR A 5 10.82 -0.70 -3.29
N PHE A 6 10.38 -1.90 -3.68
CA PHE A 6 10.31 -2.34 -5.08
C PHE A 6 9.24 -1.49 -5.78
N GLY A 7 9.42 -0.17 -5.76
CA GLY A 7 8.75 0.73 -6.67
C GLY A 7 9.50 0.60 -7.97
N LEU A 8 8.86 -0.05 -8.94
CA LEU A 8 8.99 0.18 -10.38
C LEU A 8 10.27 0.96 -10.75
N ALA A 9 11.41 0.28 -10.68
CA ALA A 9 12.43 0.54 -11.67
C ALA A 9 11.89 -0.10 -12.95
N ILE A 10 10.96 0.60 -13.60
CA ILE A 10 10.84 0.54 -15.05
C ILE A 10 12.24 0.95 -15.50
N VAL A 11 13.12 -0.02 -15.67
CA VAL A 11 14.25 0.14 -16.56
C VAL A 11 13.56 0.51 -17.86
N GLY A 12 13.65 1.78 -18.21
CA GLY A 12 13.50 2.21 -19.58
C GLY A 12 14.51 1.39 -20.35
N LEU A 13 14.05 0.21 -20.80
CA LEU A 13 14.63 -0.46 -21.92
C LEU A 13 14.58 0.63 -22.98
N TRP A 14 15.76 1.16 -23.30
CA TRP A 14 15.97 2.05 -24.42
C TRP A 14 15.47 1.32 -25.66
N LEU A 15 14.17 1.39 -25.92
CA LEU A 15 13.68 1.68 -27.24
C LEU A 15 14.41 2.97 -27.59
N ALA A 16 15.37 2.87 -28.50
CA ALA A 16 15.86 4.03 -29.20
C ALA A 16 14.64 4.67 -29.87
N ILE A 17 13.97 5.58 -29.15
CA ILE A 17 13.17 6.63 -29.72
C ILE A 17 14.20 7.53 -30.39
N VAL A 18 14.67 7.11 -31.56
CA VAL A 18 15.12 8.04 -32.58
C VAL A 18 13.97 9.03 -32.67
N GLY A 19 14.22 10.30 -32.34
CA GLY A 19 13.24 11.35 -32.43
C GLY A 19 12.68 11.36 -33.85
N VAL A 20 11.54 10.70 -34.04
CA VAL A 20 10.80 10.75 -35.30
C VAL A 20 10.22 12.17 -35.32
N PRO A 21 10.60 13.01 -36.29
CA PRO A 21 10.03 14.35 -36.40
C PRO A 21 8.51 14.22 -36.50
N ALA A 22 7.80 15.19 -35.92
CA ALA A 22 6.35 15.26 -35.75
C ALA A 22 5.54 15.41 -37.07
N GLY A 23 5.94 14.70 -38.12
CA GLY A 23 5.25 14.55 -39.40
C GLY A 23 4.53 13.20 -39.54
N LEU A 24 4.09 12.58 -38.44
CA LEU A 24 3.30 11.35 -38.48
C LEU A 24 1.86 11.69 -38.86
N ALA A 25 1.60 11.74 -40.17
CA ALA A 25 0.30 11.38 -40.71
C ALA A 25 -0.14 10.04 -40.08
N GLY A 26 -1.41 9.94 -39.67
CA GLY A 26 -1.95 8.84 -38.87
C GLY A 26 -1.40 7.49 -39.32
N SER A 27 -0.49 6.91 -38.52
CA SER A 27 -0.06 5.54 -38.77
C SER A 27 -1.27 4.67 -38.52
N ASP A 28 -1.84 4.10 -39.58
CA ASP A 28 -2.90 3.12 -39.44
C ASP A 28 -2.35 1.95 -38.63
N ILE A 29 -3.12 1.53 -37.63
CA ILE A 29 -2.81 0.43 -36.73
C ILE A 29 -3.84 -0.66 -36.98
N ARG A 30 -3.40 -1.89 -37.22
CA ARG A 30 -4.29 -3.05 -37.21
C ARG A 30 -3.81 -4.13 -36.25
N TYR A 31 -4.73 -4.64 -35.44
CA TYR A 31 -4.48 -5.78 -34.58
C TYR A 31 -4.60 -7.07 -35.39
N LEU A 32 -3.79 -8.07 -35.04
CA LEU A 32 -3.81 -9.37 -35.68
C LEU A 32 -4.29 -10.46 -34.70
N PRO A 33 -5.58 -10.47 -34.29
CA PRO A 33 -6.08 -11.35 -33.23
C PRO A 33 -6.00 -12.84 -33.58
N ASP A 34 -5.94 -13.19 -34.87
CA ASP A 34 -5.89 -14.57 -35.36
C ASP A 34 -4.47 -15.07 -35.69
N LYS A 35 -3.44 -14.21 -35.57
CA LYS A 35 -2.07 -14.59 -35.89
C LYS A 35 -1.57 -15.63 -34.88
N PRO A 36 -1.00 -16.77 -35.30
CA PRO A 36 -0.38 -17.72 -34.39
C PRO A 36 0.69 -17.05 -33.52
N GLY A 37 0.56 -17.25 -32.22
CA GLY A 37 1.47 -16.76 -31.20
C GLY A 37 2.65 -17.68 -30.96
N PHE A 38 3.49 -17.27 -30.01
CA PHE A 38 4.60 -18.09 -29.52
C PHE A 38 5.06 -17.63 -28.13
N TRP A 39 5.93 -18.41 -27.51
CA TRP A 39 6.68 -18.00 -26.32
C TRP A 39 8.07 -17.55 -26.74
N GLN A 40 8.51 -16.38 -26.30
CA GLN A 40 9.92 -16.02 -26.41
C GLN A 40 10.76 -16.85 -25.43
N PRO A 41 12.05 -17.09 -25.73
CA PRO A 41 12.97 -17.66 -24.76
C PRO A 41 13.02 -16.80 -23.50
N LEU A 42 13.26 -17.42 -22.33
CA LEU A 42 13.54 -16.67 -21.10
C LEU A 42 14.68 -15.69 -21.37
N ARG A 43 14.39 -14.40 -21.22
CA ARG A 43 15.36 -13.32 -21.36
C ARG A 43 15.37 -12.49 -20.11
N TYR A 44 16.54 -12.49 -19.51
CA TYR A 44 16.89 -11.62 -18.42
C TYR A 44 16.93 -10.17 -18.89
N LEU A 45 16.03 -9.33 -18.37
CA LEU A 45 15.87 -7.93 -18.81
C LEU A 45 16.75 -6.92 -18.03
N GLY A 46 17.73 -7.37 -17.25
CA GLY A 46 18.63 -6.50 -16.48
C GLY A 46 19.75 -7.24 -15.73
N GLU A 47 20.57 -6.51 -14.99
CA GLU A 47 21.63 -7.10 -14.15
C GLU A 47 21.04 -8.03 -13.09
N HIS A 48 21.55 -9.25 -13.03
CA HIS A 48 21.15 -10.24 -12.04
C HIS A 48 21.68 -9.90 -10.66
N GLY A 49 20.84 -10.10 -9.65
CA GLY A 49 21.17 -9.84 -8.26
C GLY A 49 22.50 -10.47 -7.88
N ALA A 50 23.48 -9.62 -7.57
CA ALA A 50 24.77 -10.01 -7.03
C ALA A 50 24.59 -10.92 -5.79
N GLY A 51 25.45 -11.91 -5.63
CA GLY A 51 25.49 -12.76 -4.43
C GLY A 51 24.70 -14.07 -4.51
N ALA A 52 24.27 -14.51 -5.70
CA ALA A 52 23.97 -15.91 -5.97
C ALA A 52 25.19 -16.57 -6.62
N THR A 53 25.54 -17.78 -6.20
CA THR A 53 26.54 -18.62 -6.86
C THR A 53 26.04 -19.12 -8.21
N ALA A 54 26.93 -19.63 -9.07
CA ALA A 54 26.53 -20.20 -10.36
C ALA A 54 25.55 -21.37 -10.22
N ALA A 55 25.75 -22.24 -9.20
CA ALA A 55 24.85 -23.34 -8.90
C ALA A 55 23.47 -22.83 -8.42
N GLU A 56 23.44 -21.80 -7.57
CA GLU A 56 22.19 -21.16 -7.17
C GLU A 56 21.46 -20.54 -8.38
N ALA A 57 22.17 -19.84 -9.28
CA ALA A 57 21.59 -19.25 -10.48
C ALA A 57 21.00 -20.31 -11.45
N GLN A 58 21.66 -21.47 -11.58
CA GLN A 58 21.13 -22.61 -12.33
C GLN A 58 19.85 -23.15 -11.70
N GLN A 59 19.82 -23.32 -10.38
CA GLN A 59 18.63 -23.79 -9.67
C GLN A 59 17.48 -22.79 -9.76
N ILE A 60 17.76 -21.49 -9.63
CA ILE A 60 16.76 -20.42 -9.81
C ILE A 60 16.17 -20.50 -11.22
N THR A 61 17.03 -20.59 -12.25
CA THR A 61 16.57 -20.73 -13.64
C THR A 61 15.70 -21.97 -13.82
N ALA A 62 16.05 -23.09 -13.20
CA ALA A 62 15.27 -24.32 -13.24
C ALA A 62 13.88 -24.13 -12.59
N ASN A 63 13.82 -23.49 -11.42
CA ASN A 63 12.54 -23.19 -10.75
C ASN A 63 11.63 -22.31 -11.62
N LEU A 64 12.18 -21.23 -12.20
CA LEU A 64 11.40 -20.31 -13.04
C LEU A 64 10.94 -20.98 -14.35
N LYS A 65 11.78 -21.85 -14.93
CA LYS A 65 11.38 -22.71 -16.07
C LYS A 65 10.26 -23.68 -15.71
N ALA A 66 10.24 -24.21 -14.49
CA ALA A 66 9.15 -25.07 -14.04
C ALA A 66 7.82 -24.32 -13.98
N ILE A 67 7.82 -23.07 -13.48
CA ILE A 67 6.62 -22.20 -13.50
C ILE A 67 6.16 -21.98 -14.94
N GLN A 68 7.09 -21.57 -15.82
CA GLN A 68 6.76 -21.35 -17.23
C GLN A 68 6.20 -22.62 -17.89
N ALA A 69 6.77 -23.79 -17.62
CA ALA A 69 6.31 -25.05 -18.20
C ALA A 69 4.85 -25.36 -17.84
N VAL A 70 4.45 -25.12 -16.59
CA VAL A 70 3.05 -25.30 -16.15
C VAL A 70 2.11 -24.35 -16.90
N LEU A 71 2.53 -23.09 -17.13
CA LEU A 71 1.74 -22.11 -17.88
C LEU A 71 1.67 -22.45 -19.38
N MET A 72 2.78 -22.90 -19.97
CA MET A 72 2.86 -23.36 -21.36
C MET A 72 1.99 -24.59 -21.63
N ALA A 73 1.80 -25.45 -20.64
CA ALA A 73 0.98 -26.66 -20.75
C ALA A 73 -0.54 -26.38 -20.81
N THR A 74 -0.98 -25.14 -20.58
CA THR A 74 -2.39 -24.76 -20.78
C THR A 74 -2.73 -24.72 -22.27
N PRO A 75 -3.99 -24.97 -22.69
CA PRO A 75 -4.41 -24.81 -24.08
C PRO A 75 -4.01 -23.45 -24.69
N ILE A 76 -4.19 -22.34 -23.97
CA ILE A 76 -3.79 -21.01 -24.42
C ILE A 76 -2.27 -20.79 -24.41
N GLY A 77 -1.54 -21.51 -23.56
CA GLY A 77 -0.09 -21.52 -23.51
C GLY A 77 0.54 -22.33 -24.65
N THR A 78 -0.06 -23.47 -25.02
CA THR A 78 0.46 -24.34 -26.08
C THR A 78 0.20 -23.75 -27.46
N ASN A 79 -0.99 -23.17 -27.66
CA ASN A 79 -1.40 -22.56 -28.92
C ASN A 79 -1.86 -21.11 -28.68
N PRO A 80 -0.95 -20.19 -28.35
CA PRO A 80 -1.29 -18.77 -28.24
C PRO A 80 -1.75 -18.23 -29.60
N VAL A 81 -2.73 -17.32 -29.61
CA VAL A 81 -3.26 -16.70 -30.83
C VAL A 81 -3.50 -15.22 -30.56
N GLY A 82 -2.98 -14.36 -31.44
CA GLY A 82 -3.12 -12.90 -31.36
C GLY A 82 -2.07 -12.20 -30.49
N PHE A 83 -1.21 -12.96 -29.80
CA PHE A 83 -0.16 -12.45 -28.93
C PHE A 83 1.02 -13.41 -28.85
N TYR A 84 2.15 -12.94 -28.33
CA TYR A 84 3.24 -13.79 -27.87
C TYR A 84 3.51 -13.51 -26.39
N TYR A 85 4.13 -14.46 -25.70
CA TYR A 85 4.55 -14.27 -24.31
C TYR A 85 6.03 -13.92 -24.25
N LEU A 86 6.37 -12.85 -23.53
CA LEU A 86 7.72 -12.56 -23.11
C LEU A 86 7.87 -12.98 -21.63
N PRO A 87 8.55 -14.09 -21.31
CA PRO A 87 8.91 -14.42 -19.94
C PRO A 87 10.16 -13.62 -19.50
N ALA A 88 10.02 -12.83 -18.44
CA ALA A 88 11.10 -12.03 -17.86
C ALA A 88 11.46 -12.55 -16.46
N PRO A 89 12.44 -13.46 -16.34
CA PRO A 89 12.94 -13.92 -15.06
C PRO A 89 13.75 -12.84 -14.33
N MET A 90 13.66 -12.85 -13.00
CA MET A 90 14.40 -11.96 -12.10
C MET A 90 14.73 -12.66 -10.78
N TRP A 91 15.75 -12.20 -10.07
CA TRP A 91 15.98 -12.58 -8.67
C TRP A 91 16.83 -11.53 -7.95
N THR A 92 16.77 -11.56 -6.63
CA THR A 92 17.66 -10.79 -5.77
C THR A 92 18.16 -11.64 -4.61
N SER A 93 19.48 -11.66 -4.42
CA SER A 93 20.09 -12.37 -3.30
C SER A 93 19.99 -11.50 -2.06
N THR A 94 19.36 -12.03 -1.01
CA THR A 94 19.42 -11.45 0.33
C THR A 94 20.69 -11.93 1.03
N ARG A 95 21.36 -11.07 1.80
CA ARG A 95 22.54 -11.48 2.59
C ARG A 95 22.22 -12.63 3.55
N GLY A 96 23.21 -13.51 3.77
CA GLY A 96 23.12 -14.63 4.72
C GLY A 96 22.26 -15.80 4.26
N ASN A 97 21.84 -16.66 5.19
CA ASN A 97 21.08 -17.89 4.90
C ASN A 97 19.57 -17.65 4.70
N ARG A 98 19.20 -16.53 4.08
CA ARG A 98 17.80 -16.22 3.76
C ARG A 98 17.45 -16.75 2.36
N PRO A 99 16.21 -17.22 2.14
CA PRO A 99 15.77 -17.63 0.82
C PRO A 99 15.95 -16.52 -0.21
N ILE A 100 16.44 -16.89 -1.39
CA ILE A 100 16.59 -15.98 -2.52
C ILE A 100 15.19 -15.70 -3.07
N LEU A 101 14.88 -14.42 -3.21
CA LEU A 101 13.70 -13.94 -3.91
C LEU A 101 13.90 -14.17 -5.40
N GLN A 102 12.98 -14.89 -6.03
CA GLN A 102 12.98 -15.18 -7.46
C GLN A 102 11.66 -14.68 -8.03
N GLY A 103 11.62 -14.29 -9.30
CA GLY A 103 10.43 -13.77 -9.94
C GLY A 103 10.38 -14.18 -11.40
N LEU A 104 9.19 -14.42 -11.92
CA LEU A 104 8.93 -14.59 -13.34
C LEU A 104 7.76 -13.69 -13.72
N GLY A 105 8.06 -12.61 -14.45
CA GLY A 105 7.03 -11.84 -15.12
C GLY A 105 6.62 -12.50 -16.43
N ILE A 106 5.33 -12.61 -16.68
CA ILE A 106 4.74 -13.12 -17.93
C ILE A 106 4.02 -11.96 -18.61
N TYR A 107 4.54 -11.55 -19.77
CA TYR A 107 4.05 -10.38 -20.50
C TYR A 107 3.42 -10.82 -21.83
N PRO A 108 2.08 -10.90 -21.93
CA PRO A 108 1.40 -11.11 -23.20
C PRO A 108 1.44 -9.81 -24.03
N LEU A 109 2.05 -9.88 -25.19
CA LEU A 109 2.22 -8.77 -26.12
C LEU A 109 1.47 -9.06 -27.41
N THR A 110 0.51 -8.19 -27.75
CA THR A 110 -0.34 -8.37 -28.93
C THR A 110 0.43 -8.16 -30.21
N PHE A 111 0.04 -8.87 -31.27
CA PHE A 111 0.53 -8.58 -32.60
C PHE A 111 -0.19 -7.38 -33.19
N VAL A 112 0.60 -6.37 -33.56
CA VAL A 112 0.10 -5.12 -34.13
C VAL A 112 0.88 -4.85 -35.40
N GLU A 113 0.21 -4.47 -36.49
CA GLU A 113 0.90 -3.95 -37.67
C GLU A 113 0.69 -2.46 -37.78
N PHE A 114 1.77 -1.75 -38.10
CA PHE A 114 1.78 -0.32 -38.36
C PHE A 114 2.04 -0.10 -39.85
N LEU A 115 1.26 0.77 -40.48
CA LEU A 115 1.53 1.22 -41.83
C LEU A 115 2.70 2.22 -41.81
N ARG A 116 3.89 1.79 -42.23
CA ARG A 116 5.08 2.63 -42.34
C ARG A 116 5.50 2.72 -43.81
N ASN A 117 5.47 3.92 -44.38
CA ASN A 117 5.80 4.17 -45.79
C ASN A 117 5.00 3.30 -46.77
N GLY A 118 3.71 3.10 -46.51
CA GLY A 118 2.82 2.28 -47.34
C GLY A 118 2.98 0.76 -47.16
N VAL A 119 3.86 0.30 -46.25
CA VAL A 119 4.07 -1.12 -45.95
C VAL A 119 3.62 -1.42 -44.52
N TRP A 120 2.80 -2.46 -44.38
CA TRP A 120 2.45 -2.99 -43.07
C TRP A 120 3.63 -3.72 -42.46
N THR A 121 4.15 -3.18 -41.36
CA THR A 121 5.26 -3.78 -40.61
C THR A 121 4.72 -4.32 -39.30
N LEU A 122 4.97 -5.61 -39.05
CA LEU A 122 4.67 -6.22 -37.76
C LEU A 122 5.53 -5.55 -36.69
N ASP A 123 4.85 -5.08 -35.67
CA ASP A 123 5.45 -4.59 -34.45
C ASP A 123 4.86 -5.33 -33.26
N MET A 124 5.65 -5.35 -32.20
CA MET A 124 5.40 -6.10 -31.01
C MET A 124 5.22 -5.12 -29.87
N HIS A 125 4.01 -4.57 -29.78
CA HIS A 125 3.66 -3.48 -28.88
C HIS A 125 2.36 -3.72 -28.12
N GLY A 126 2.17 -2.91 -27.08
CA GLY A 126 0.99 -2.95 -26.23
C GLY A 126 1.16 -3.96 -25.11
N GLU A 127 1.86 -3.58 -24.03
CA GLU A 127 1.75 -4.35 -22.79
C GLU A 127 0.29 -4.29 -22.34
N THR A 128 -0.36 -5.45 -22.39
CA THR A 128 -1.81 -5.51 -22.25
C THR A 128 -2.27 -5.87 -20.83
N ALA A 129 -1.33 -6.34 -19.98
CA ALA A 129 -1.31 -6.45 -18.53
C ALA A 129 -0.34 -7.61 -18.20
N SER A 130 0.70 -7.35 -17.41
CA SER A 130 1.66 -8.37 -16.99
C SER A 130 1.28 -9.01 -15.67
N MET A 131 1.75 -10.25 -15.48
CA MET A 131 1.60 -10.99 -14.23
C MET A 131 2.93 -11.48 -13.71
N GLU A 132 3.18 -11.24 -12.43
CA GLU A 132 4.42 -11.59 -11.77
C GLU A 132 4.19 -12.76 -10.81
N TYR A 133 4.98 -13.82 -11.01
CA TYR A 133 5.04 -14.98 -10.14
C TYR A 133 6.29 -14.86 -9.30
N SER A 134 6.13 -14.53 -8.01
CA SER A 134 7.25 -14.29 -7.10
C SER A 134 7.43 -15.48 -6.16
N LEU A 135 8.64 -16.03 -6.11
CA LEU A 135 9.03 -17.07 -5.17
C LEU A 135 9.74 -16.47 -3.97
N ASN A 136 9.37 -16.94 -2.77
CA ASN A 136 9.98 -16.54 -1.51
C ASN A 136 9.88 -15.03 -1.19
N LEU A 137 8.84 -14.35 -1.69
CA LEU A 137 8.54 -12.95 -1.37
C LEU A 137 7.51 -12.84 -0.23
N LEU A 138 7.96 -12.94 1.01
CA LEU A 138 7.01 -12.87 2.14
C LEU A 138 6.47 -11.43 2.32
N SER A 139 7.20 -10.40 1.87
CA SER A 139 6.78 -9.01 2.01
C SER A 139 5.53 -8.65 1.20
N ASP A 140 5.12 -9.48 0.24
CA ASP A 140 3.82 -9.32 -0.43
C ASP A 140 2.66 -9.39 0.56
N ILE A 141 2.88 -10.04 1.71
CA ILE A 141 1.91 -10.04 2.80
C ILE A 141 1.72 -8.67 3.42
N GLU A 142 2.80 -7.90 3.53
CA GLU A 142 2.80 -6.55 4.09
C GLU A 142 2.06 -5.60 3.16
N ARG A 143 2.13 -5.85 1.84
CA ARG A 143 1.41 -5.09 0.80
C ARG A 143 -0.11 -5.22 0.92
N VAL A 144 -0.60 -6.38 1.31
CA VAL A 144 -2.04 -6.67 1.41
C VAL A 144 -2.60 -6.43 2.81
N SER A 145 -1.74 -6.22 3.80
CA SER A 145 -2.12 -6.00 5.20
C SER A 145 -2.11 -4.52 5.55
N SER A 146 -2.96 -4.09 6.49
CA SER A 146 -2.94 -2.70 6.96
C SER A 146 -2.08 -2.60 8.22
N LYS A 147 -0.94 -1.89 8.11
CA LYS A 147 -0.06 -1.62 9.25
C LYS A 147 -0.80 -0.78 10.29
N VAL A 148 -0.73 -1.18 11.55
CA VAL A 148 -1.35 -0.45 12.67
C VAL A 148 -0.28 0.33 13.43
N PHE A 149 0.78 -0.34 13.87
CA PHE A 149 1.91 0.27 14.57
C PHE A 149 3.16 -0.61 14.44
N ASP A 150 4.30 -0.12 14.93
CA ASP A 150 5.56 -0.84 14.94
C ASP A 150 5.93 -1.27 16.37
N GLU A 151 6.45 -2.48 16.53
CA GLU A 151 7.10 -2.95 17.75
C GLU A 151 8.61 -2.75 17.62
N THR A 152 9.23 -2.08 18.59
CA THR A 152 10.70 -1.96 18.62
C THR A 152 11.29 -3.19 19.28
N GLY A 153 12.02 -4.01 18.51
CA GLY A 153 12.77 -5.14 19.02
C GLY A 153 13.93 -4.72 19.95
N PRO A 154 14.51 -5.65 20.73
CA PRO A 154 15.66 -5.37 21.60
C PRO A 154 16.90 -4.84 20.86
N ASP A 155 17.01 -5.12 19.58
CA ASP A 155 18.06 -4.64 18.67
C ASP A 155 17.75 -3.27 18.03
N GLY A 156 16.64 -2.63 18.44
CA GLY A 156 16.16 -1.38 17.88
C GLY A 156 15.49 -1.52 16.51
N VAL A 157 15.35 -2.73 15.98
CA VAL A 157 14.68 -2.96 14.70
C VAL A 157 13.17 -2.84 14.89
N GLN A 158 12.53 -2.09 14.01
CA GLN A 158 11.07 -1.96 13.98
C GLN A 158 10.46 -3.18 13.29
N HIS A 159 9.54 -3.83 13.98
CA HIS A 159 8.74 -4.94 13.50
C HIS A 159 7.29 -4.48 13.33
N PRO A 160 6.81 -4.36 12.09
CA PRO A 160 5.46 -3.88 11.85
C PRO A 160 4.43 -4.89 12.35
N ILE A 161 3.41 -4.38 13.03
CA ILE A 161 2.21 -5.11 13.45
C ILE A 161 1.07 -4.69 12.53
N TYR A 162 0.38 -5.68 12.00
CA TYR A 162 -0.66 -5.52 11.00
C TYR A 162 -2.01 -5.99 11.52
N THR A 163 -3.08 -5.51 10.88
CA THR A 163 -4.33 -6.27 10.85
C THR A 163 -4.23 -7.39 9.83
N ALA A 164 -4.73 -8.57 10.19
CA ALA A 164 -4.82 -9.70 9.27
C ALA A 164 -5.71 -9.30 8.08
N PRO A 165 -5.23 -9.45 6.84
CA PRO A 165 -6.01 -9.07 5.68
C PRO A 165 -7.20 -10.02 5.52
N PRO A 166 -8.38 -9.52 5.15
CA PRO A 166 -9.51 -10.38 4.85
C PRO A 166 -9.21 -11.23 3.62
N LYS A 167 -9.64 -12.51 3.66
CA LYS A 167 -9.61 -13.38 2.48
C LYS A 167 -10.63 -12.85 1.46
N ALA A 168 -10.15 -12.32 0.34
CA ALA A 168 -10.99 -11.79 -0.74
C ALA A 168 -11.64 -12.90 -1.58
N GLY A 169 -11.03 -14.10 -1.62
CA GLY A 169 -11.56 -15.28 -2.30
C GLY A 169 -10.53 -16.40 -2.38
N SER A 170 -10.78 -17.38 -3.25
CA SER A 170 -9.84 -18.46 -3.57
C SER A 170 -9.60 -18.54 -5.08
N LEU A 171 -8.44 -19.02 -5.49
CA LEU A 171 -8.19 -19.47 -6.87
C LEU A 171 -7.35 -20.74 -6.85
N GLY A 172 -7.85 -21.81 -7.48
CA GLY A 172 -7.17 -23.10 -7.49
C GLY A 172 -7.01 -23.73 -6.09
N GLY A 173 -7.89 -23.39 -5.15
CA GLY A 173 -7.79 -23.79 -3.73
C GLY A 173 -6.88 -22.90 -2.88
N PHE A 174 -6.21 -21.90 -3.47
CA PHE A 174 -5.28 -21.01 -2.78
C PHE A 174 -5.95 -19.68 -2.40
N PRO A 175 -5.64 -19.11 -1.22
CA PRO A 175 -6.27 -17.87 -0.77
C PRO A 175 -5.78 -16.65 -1.55
N ILE A 176 -6.72 -15.74 -1.82
CA ILE A 176 -6.43 -14.38 -2.30
C ILE A 176 -6.62 -13.42 -1.13
N TYR A 177 -5.59 -12.63 -0.82
CA TYR A 177 -5.67 -11.50 0.11
C TYR A 177 -5.43 -10.22 -0.68
N GLY A 178 -6.34 -9.25 -0.57
CA GLY A 178 -6.28 -8.03 -1.40
C GLY A 178 -6.24 -8.37 -2.89
N ASP A 179 -5.13 -8.03 -3.56
CA ASP A 179 -4.88 -8.30 -4.98
C ASP A 179 -3.85 -9.43 -5.22
N THR A 180 -3.51 -10.22 -4.21
CA THR A 180 -2.44 -11.23 -4.29
C THR A 180 -2.97 -12.62 -4.04
N LEU A 181 -2.67 -13.55 -4.94
CA LEU A 181 -2.84 -14.99 -4.71
C LEU A 181 -1.62 -15.54 -3.97
N PHE A 182 -1.84 -16.32 -2.91
CA PHE A 182 -0.77 -16.97 -2.16
C PHE A 182 -0.82 -18.48 -2.32
N ILE A 183 0.11 -19.03 -3.09
CA ILE A 183 0.29 -20.47 -3.27
C ILE A 183 1.37 -20.91 -2.28
N ALA A 184 0.95 -21.71 -1.30
CA ALA A 184 1.79 -22.09 -0.17
C ALA A 184 1.59 -23.56 0.20
N ARG A 185 2.54 -24.07 0.98
CA ARG A 185 2.40 -25.40 1.57
C ARG A 185 1.24 -25.45 2.58
N PRO A 186 0.49 -26.55 2.62
CA PRO A 186 -0.45 -26.81 3.69
C PRO A 186 0.23 -26.74 5.07
N GLY A 187 -0.49 -26.24 6.07
CA GLY A 187 -0.04 -26.28 7.47
C GLY A 187 0.99 -25.23 7.89
N ARG A 188 1.37 -24.29 7.01
CA ARG A 188 2.19 -23.13 7.40
C ARG A 188 1.36 -21.85 7.35
N GLU A 189 1.17 -21.24 8.51
CA GLU A 189 0.49 -19.96 8.61
C GLU A 189 1.42 -18.82 8.18
N PHE A 190 0.91 -17.92 7.35
CA PHE A 190 1.66 -16.72 6.95
C PHE A 190 1.73 -15.67 8.06
N PHE A 191 0.71 -15.66 8.91
CA PHE A 191 0.49 -14.71 9.98
C PHE A 191 0.62 -15.43 11.31
N VAL A 192 1.29 -14.81 12.27
CA VAL A 192 1.29 -15.27 13.66
C VAL A 192 0.48 -14.26 14.47
N PRO A 193 -0.58 -14.69 15.18
CA PRO A 193 -1.32 -13.81 16.05
C PRO A 193 -0.42 -13.27 17.16
N ILE A 194 -0.57 -12.00 17.49
CA ILE A 194 0.12 -11.41 18.65
C ILE A 194 -0.79 -11.42 19.86
N SER A 195 -0.23 -11.55 21.06
CA SER A 195 -1.01 -11.50 22.29
C SER A 195 -1.44 -10.06 22.64
N VAL A 196 -2.53 -9.91 23.40
CA VAL A 196 -3.03 -8.60 23.86
C VAL A 196 -1.95 -7.82 24.62
N GLN A 197 -1.21 -8.49 25.50
CA GLN A 197 -0.17 -7.82 26.28
C GLN A 197 0.96 -7.29 25.38
N ARG A 198 1.41 -8.09 24.40
CA ARG A 198 2.47 -7.68 23.45
C ARG A 198 1.99 -6.51 22.60
N ALA A 199 0.78 -6.61 22.05
CA ALA A 199 0.16 -5.57 21.23
C ALA A 199 0.02 -4.25 22.00
N LEU A 200 -0.52 -4.28 23.24
CA LEU A 200 -0.65 -3.08 24.07
C LEU A 200 0.70 -2.46 24.41
N LYS A 201 1.72 -3.26 24.77
CA LYS A 201 3.08 -2.76 25.03
C LYS A 201 3.68 -2.03 23.82
N ALA A 202 3.52 -2.58 22.62
CA ALA A 202 3.96 -1.92 21.39
C ALA A 202 3.15 -0.63 21.12
N ALA A 203 1.83 -0.67 21.27
CA ALA A 203 0.95 0.48 21.08
C ALA A 203 1.22 1.62 22.08
N MET A 204 1.71 1.33 23.30
CA MET A 204 2.05 2.34 24.30
C MET A 204 3.05 3.40 23.78
N VAL A 205 3.97 3.02 22.90
CA VAL A 205 4.92 3.96 22.28
C VAL A 205 4.18 4.97 21.41
N VAL A 206 3.18 4.51 20.65
CA VAL A 206 2.35 5.36 19.79
C VAL A 206 1.43 6.25 20.64
N TYR A 207 0.81 5.70 21.68
CA TYR A 207 0.00 6.49 22.62
C TYR A 207 0.82 7.58 23.32
N ALA A 208 2.04 7.27 23.77
CA ALA A 208 2.93 8.26 24.36
C ALA A 208 3.28 9.36 23.36
N THR A 209 3.58 8.98 22.11
CA THR A 209 3.87 9.94 21.03
C THR A 209 2.67 10.87 20.77
N ASN A 210 1.44 10.34 20.76
CA ASN A 210 0.23 11.14 20.60
C ASN A 210 0.02 12.10 21.78
N ARG A 211 0.22 11.63 23.01
CA ARG A 211 0.16 12.45 24.24
C ARG A 211 1.15 13.60 24.17
N ASP A 212 2.42 13.31 23.90
CA ASP A 212 3.48 14.32 23.86
C ASP A 212 3.26 15.31 22.70
N ALA A 213 2.75 14.85 21.56
CA ALA A 213 2.36 15.73 20.46
C ALA A 213 1.21 16.65 20.85
N ALA A 214 0.21 16.16 21.60
CA ALA A 214 -0.89 16.97 22.08
C ALA A 214 -0.42 18.02 23.10
N GLU A 215 0.47 17.66 24.02
CA GLU A 215 1.06 18.59 24.98
C GLU A 215 1.88 19.68 24.29
N ARG A 216 2.71 19.31 23.31
CA ARG A 216 3.47 20.28 22.50
C ARG A 216 2.55 21.24 21.75
N GLU A 217 1.52 20.73 21.08
CA GLU A 217 0.56 21.57 20.37
C GLU A 217 -0.16 22.54 21.30
N LEU A 218 -0.48 22.13 22.54
CA LEU A 218 -1.06 23.03 23.54
C LEU A 218 -0.08 24.15 23.94
N VAL A 219 1.19 23.82 24.15
CA VAL A 219 2.24 24.82 24.46
C VAL A 219 2.39 25.80 23.30
N GLU A 220 2.46 25.30 22.07
CA GLU A 220 2.59 26.14 20.87
C GLU A 220 1.34 27.03 20.65
N ARG A 221 0.13 26.54 20.90
CA ARG A 221 -1.10 27.36 20.88
C ARG A 221 -1.04 28.49 21.90
N LYS A 222 -0.61 28.20 23.13
CA LYS A 222 -0.43 29.23 24.18
C LYS A 222 0.62 30.25 23.78
N LYS A 223 1.75 29.80 23.23
CA LYS A 223 2.83 30.66 22.76
C LYS A 223 2.37 31.58 21.63
N ARG A 224 1.72 31.05 20.59
CA ARG A 224 1.17 31.84 19.47
C ARG A 224 0.17 32.90 19.95
N ASN A 225 -0.66 32.58 20.95
CA ASN A 225 -1.58 33.55 21.52
C ASN A 225 -0.89 34.60 22.41
N LEU A 226 0.17 34.25 23.12
CA LEU A 226 1.00 35.24 23.82
C LEU A 226 1.70 36.17 22.84
N GLU A 227 2.29 35.65 21.77
CA GLU A 227 2.91 36.44 20.69
C GLU A 227 1.87 37.38 20.07
N PHE A 228 0.70 36.85 19.70
CA PHE A 228 -0.44 37.63 19.22
C PHE A 228 -0.79 38.75 20.20
N LYS A 229 -0.99 38.47 21.49
CA LYS A 229 -1.34 39.49 22.50
C LYS A 229 -0.21 40.47 22.82
N SER A 230 1.05 40.06 22.72
CA SER A 230 2.22 40.86 23.14
C SER A 230 2.61 41.98 22.18
N GLY A 231 1.93 42.10 21.04
CA GLY A 231 2.15 43.22 20.14
C GLY A 231 1.35 43.13 18.85
N GLU A 232 1.12 41.95 18.30
CA GLU A 232 0.47 41.83 16.99
C GLU A 232 -1.03 42.15 17.03
N ALA A 233 -1.76 41.79 18.08
CA ALA A 233 -3.21 41.93 18.17
C ALA A 233 -3.65 43.39 18.30
N ASP A 234 -3.05 44.12 19.25
CA ASP A 234 -3.40 45.52 19.48
C ASP A 234 -2.84 46.42 18.36
N ASP A 235 -1.64 46.11 17.83
CA ASP A 235 -1.10 46.79 16.65
C ASP A 235 -1.91 46.49 15.38
N TYR A 236 -2.38 45.25 15.19
CA TYR A 236 -3.25 44.87 14.07
C TYR A 236 -4.60 45.57 14.17
N GLU A 237 -5.24 45.57 15.34
CA GLU A 237 -6.52 46.25 15.56
C GLU A 237 -6.39 47.76 15.34
N GLN A 238 -5.33 48.40 15.84
CA GLN A 238 -5.04 49.81 15.59
C GLN A 238 -4.74 50.10 14.12
N LYS A 239 -4.02 49.23 13.42
CA LYS A 239 -3.74 49.36 11.97
C LYS A 239 -5.01 49.23 11.14
N GLU A 240 -5.88 48.28 11.44
CA GLU A 240 -7.15 48.11 10.75
C GLU A 240 -8.11 49.27 11.05
N LEU A 241 -8.15 49.75 12.30
CA LEU A 241 -8.88 50.96 12.65
C LEU A 241 -8.34 52.19 11.92
N ALA A 242 -7.02 52.36 11.81
CA ALA A 242 -6.42 53.47 11.07
C ALA A 242 -6.75 53.42 9.57
N LYS A 243 -6.79 52.23 8.96
CA LYS A 243 -7.24 52.04 7.57
C LYS A 243 -8.72 52.42 7.42
N PHE A 244 -9.55 51.97 8.34
CA PHE A 244 -10.97 52.33 8.39
C PHE A 244 -11.15 53.86 8.48
N GLU A 245 -10.45 54.52 9.41
CA GLU A 245 -10.49 55.98 9.56
C GLU A 245 -10.04 56.72 8.29
N LYS A 246 -9.01 56.22 7.59
CA LYS A 246 -8.56 56.81 6.34
C LYS A 246 -9.61 56.73 5.22
N GLN A 247 -10.37 55.64 5.16
CA GLN A 247 -11.35 55.39 4.10
C GLN A 247 -12.73 56.00 4.41
N TRP A 248 -13.17 55.93 5.68
CA TRP A 248 -14.54 56.24 6.10
C TRP A 248 -14.61 57.30 7.21
N GLY A 249 -13.49 57.83 7.68
CA GLY A 249 -13.46 58.79 8.80
C GLY A 249 -14.21 60.10 8.54
N TYR A 250 -14.41 60.47 7.27
CA TYR A 250 -15.23 61.65 6.90
C TYR A 250 -16.70 61.52 7.30
N LEU A 251 -17.22 60.27 7.42
CA LEU A 251 -18.59 60.03 7.86
C LEU A 251 -18.82 60.47 9.31
N ARG A 252 -17.78 60.52 10.15
CA ARG A 252 -17.90 60.90 11.56
C ARG A 252 -18.53 62.28 11.76
N SER A 253 -18.30 63.23 10.85
CA SER A 253 -18.88 64.57 10.93
C SER A 253 -20.12 64.78 10.05
N SER A 254 -20.37 63.88 9.09
CA SER A 254 -21.42 64.05 8.07
C SER A 254 -22.62 63.13 8.27
N ASP A 255 -22.40 61.88 8.69
CA ASP A 255 -23.45 60.93 9.08
C ASP A 255 -22.90 59.95 10.13
N VAL A 256 -23.15 60.27 11.41
CA VAL A 256 -22.66 59.48 12.54
C VAL A 256 -23.22 58.05 12.53
N LYS A 257 -24.47 57.87 12.06
CA LYS A 257 -25.11 56.56 12.06
C LYS A 257 -24.47 55.65 11.02
N ASP A 258 -24.18 56.18 9.83
CA ASP A 258 -23.53 55.43 8.76
C ASP A 258 -22.05 55.12 9.08
N TYR A 259 -21.35 56.05 9.74
CA TYR A 259 -20.00 55.83 10.26
C TYR A 259 -19.93 54.63 11.22
N GLU A 260 -20.82 54.57 12.21
CA GLU A 260 -20.83 53.47 13.19
C GLU A 260 -21.21 52.13 12.57
N GLU A 261 -22.11 52.12 11.58
CA GLU A 261 -22.46 50.90 10.85
C GLU A 261 -21.27 50.33 10.07
N HIS A 262 -20.58 51.18 9.30
CA HIS A 262 -19.39 50.76 8.54
C HIS A 262 -18.26 50.34 9.46
N LYS A 263 -18.04 51.04 10.58
CA LYS A 263 -17.04 50.66 11.59
C LYS A 263 -17.33 49.28 12.16
N ARG A 264 -18.59 49.01 12.52
CA ARG A 264 -19.01 47.71 13.04
C ARG A 264 -18.76 46.59 12.02
N GLN A 265 -19.14 46.80 10.77
CA GLN A 265 -18.94 45.80 9.70
C GLN A 265 -17.45 45.56 9.40
N TRP A 266 -16.64 46.62 9.38
CA TRP A 266 -15.19 46.54 9.14
C TRP A 266 -14.46 45.81 10.27
N MET A 267 -14.79 46.14 11.53
CA MET A 267 -14.12 45.57 12.70
C MET A 267 -14.62 44.17 13.06
N ALA A 268 -15.81 43.75 12.59
CA ALA A 268 -16.35 42.42 12.86
C ALA A 268 -15.40 41.25 12.51
N PRO A 269 -14.76 41.17 11.33
CA PRO A 269 -13.78 40.12 11.03
C PRO A 269 -12.50 40.23 11.88
N VAL A 270 -12.04 41.45 12.21
CA VAL A 270 -10.85 41.69 13.07
C VAL A 270 -11.09 41.15 14.47
N LEU A 271 -12.24 41.50 15.06
CA LEU A 271 -12.65 41.02 16.38
C LEU A 271 -12.91 39.51 16.38
N ARG A 272 -13.46 38.95 15.29
CA ARG A 272 -13.63 37.50 15.14
C ARG A 272 -12.28 36.78 15.12
N GLN A 273 -11.32 37.27 14.34
CA GLN A 273 -9.98 36.70 14.31
C GLN A 273 -9.33 36.74 15.70
N ARG A 274 -9.45 37.86 16.42
CA ARG A 274 -8.99 37.96 17.82
C ARG A 274 -9.65 36.89 18.70
N GLN A 275 -10.97 36.75 18.62
CA GLN A 275 -11.73 35.74 19.36
C GLN A 275 -11.29 34.32 19.00
N GLU A 276 -11.02 34.02 17.72
CA GLU A 276 -10.53 32.71 17.26
C GLU A 276 -9.14 32.40 17.81
N HIS A 277 -8.21 33.36 17.80
CA HIS A 277 -6.88 33.19 18.40
C HIS A 277 -6.95 32.98 19.92
N GLU A 278 -7.79 33.75 20.60
CA GLU A 278 -8.01 33.61 22.05
C GLU A 278 -8.67 32.27 22.40
N ALA A 279 -9.68 31.85 21.63
CA ALA A 279 -10.36 30.57 21.79
C ALA A 279 -9.43 29.38 21.51
N ALA A 280 -8.60 29.47 20.46
CA ALA A 280 -7.65 28.42 20.09
C ALA A 280 -6.57 28.18 21.16
N ALA A 281 -6.25 29.19 21.97
CA ALA A 281 -5.28 29.13 23.05
C ALA A 281 -5.89 29.02 24.44
N ALA A 282 -7.22 29.04 24.55
CA ALA A 282 -7.90 28.75 25.79
C ALA A 282 -7.47 27.35 26.28
N PRO A 283 -7.37 27.14 27.62
CA PRO A 283 -7.15 25.81 28.15
C PRO A 283 -8.18 24.82 27.58
N PRO A 284 -7.76 23.60 27.19
CA PRO A 284 -8.69 22.63 26.64
C PRO A 284 -9.75 22.29 27.69
N VAL A 285 -11.03 22.24 27.26
CA VAL A 285 -12.18 21.96 28.13
C VAL A 285 -12.81 20.63 27.72
N ARG A 286 -13.02 19.73 28.70
CA ARG A 286 -13.65 18.43 28.42
C ARG A 286 -15.07 18.62 27.88
N GLY A 287 -15.45 17.81 26.89
CA GLY A 287 -16.75 17.89 26.22
C GLY A 287 -16.88 19.00 25.17
N ASN A 288 -15.86 19.85 25.00
CA ASN A 288 -15.78 20.75 23.85
C ASN A 288 -15.10 20.02 22.67
N ARG A 289 -15.79 19.96 21.53
CA ARG A 289 -15.29 19.37 20.28
C ARG A 289 -13.90 19.91 19.88
N ASP A 290 -13.63 21.20 20.08
CA ASP A 290 -12.34 21.81 19.72
C ASP A 290 -11.19 21.45 20.68
N SER A 291 -11.50 20.79 21.79
CA SER A 291 -10.55 20.30 22.80
C SER A 291 -10.43 18.78 22.83
N GLU A 292 -11.27 18.06 22.08
CA GLU A 292 -11.29 16.59 22.07
C GLU A 292 -9.97 16.01 21.58
N TRP A 293 -9.27 16.67 20.66
CA TRP A 293 -7.93 16.24 20.25
C TRP A 293 -7.05 16.00 21.50
N TYR A 294 -6.91 17.02 22.36
CA TYR A 294 -6.04 16.94 23.53
C TYR A 294 -6.46 15.81 24.48
N PHE A 295 -7.73 15.77 24.89
CA PHE A 295 -8.19 14.77 25.85
C PHE A 295 -8.19 13.36 25.29
N ASN A 296 -8.48 13.15 24.00
CA ASN A 296 -8.41 11.83 23.39
C ASN A 296 -6.98 11.26 23.43
N ALA A 297 -5.95 12.10 23.28
CA ALA A 297 -4.57 11.66 23.41
C ALA A 297 -4.19 11.34 24.87
N ILE A 298 -4.54 12.21 25.82
CA ILE A 298 -4.23 12.01 27.25
C ILE A 298 -4.96 10.77 27.79
N ASP A 299 -6.28 10.70 27.56
CA ASP A 299 -7.12 9.62 28.04
C ASP A 299 -6.79 8.31 27.32
N GLY A 300 -6.49 8.34 26.02
CA GLY A 300 -6.06 7.16 25.27
C GLY A 300 -4.79 6.54 25.88
N TYR A 301 -3.79 7.35 26.20
CA TYR A 301 -2.58 6.87 26.88
C TYR A 301 -2.88 6.33 28.29
N ALA A 302 -3.63 7.07 29.10
CA ALA A 302 -3.97 6.66 30.47
C ALA A 302 -4.81 5.38 30.51
N ASN A 303 -5.80 5.26 29.62
CA ASN A 303 -6.65 4.08 29.49
C ASN A 303 -5.86 2.86 29.02
N ALA A 304 -4.99 3.02 28.01
CA ALA A 304 -4.12 1.93 27.55
C ALA A 304 -3.16 1.48 28.66
N GLN A 305 -2.58 2.41 29.42
CA GLN A 305 -1.72 2.11 30.55
C GLN A 305 -2.47 1.36 31.66
N LYS A 306 -3.64 1.86 32.06
CA LYS A 306 -4.51 1.24 33.06
C LYS A 306 -4.90 -0.17 32.63
N ARG A 307 -5.31 -0.33 31.36
CA ARG A 307 -5.69 -1.63 30.80
C ARG A 307 -4.53 -2.62 30.86
N LEU A 308 -3.35 -2.21 30.40
CA LEU A 308 -2.15 -3.04 30.42
C LEU A 308 -1.80 -3.52 31.84
N ALA A 309 -1.95 -2.65 32.84
CA ALA A 309 -1.71 -2.99 34.24
C ALA A 309 -2.80 -3.91 34.83
N SER A 310 -4.02 -3.88 34.30
CA SER A 310 -5.16 -4.69 34.78
C SER A 310 -5.36 -6.01 34.04
N LEU A 311 -4.54 -6.35 33.04
CA LEU A 311 -4.70 -7.58 32.27
C LEU A 311 -4.61 -8.81 33.18
N SER A 312 -5.60 -9.69 33.10
CA SER A 312 -5.48 -11.05 33.63
C SER A 312 -4.46 -11.86 32.82
N ALA A 313 -3.92 -12.95 33.38
CA ALA A 313 -3.00 -13.83 32.66
C ALA A 313 -3.65 -14.44 31.40
N GLU A 314 -4.94 -14.76 31.46
CA GLU A 314 -5.71 -15.26 30.32
C GLU A 314 -5.85 -14.18 29.24
N GLU A 315 -6.28 -12.96 29.59
CA GLU A 315 -6.41 -11.88 28.61
C GLU A 315 -5.06 -11.49 28.01
N ALA A 316 -4.01 -11.42 28.84
CA ALA A 316 -2.66 -11.06 28.41
C ALA A 316 -2.10 -12.01 27.34
N SER A 317 -2.43 -13.30 27.41
CA SER A 317 -1.96 -14.34 26.49
C SER A 317 -2.91 -14.58 25.30
N ALA A 318 -4.15 -14.11 25.39
CA ALA A 318 -5.12 -14.25 24.30
C ALA A 318 -4.68 -13.50 23.03
N PRO A 319 -5.08 -13.95 21.83
CA PRO A 319 -4.85 -13.23 20.58
C PRO A 319 -5.46 -11.82 20.62
N ALA A 320 -4.72 -10.84 20.12
CA ALA A 320 -5.15 -9.46 20.05
C ALA A 320 -5.94 -9.17 18.76
N CYS A 321 -6.79 -8.17 18.82
CA CYS A 321 -7.44 -7.56 17.67
C CYS A 321 -7.43 -6.04 17.82
N TYR A 322 -7.60 -5.34 16.70
CA TYR A 322 -7.62 -3.89 16.61
C TYR A 322 -9.01 -3.45 16.18
N GLN A 323 -9.63 -2.64 17.04
CA GLN A 323 -10.91 -2.02 16.76
C GLN A 323 -10.67 -0.58 16.32
N PRO A 324 -10.87 -0.23 15.04
CA PRO A 324 -10.73 1.14 14.59
C PRO A 324 -11.79 2.03 15.26
N LEU A 325 -11.37 3.23 15.67
CA LEU A 325 -12.22 4.31 16.17
C LEU A 325 -12.30 5.44 15.12
N ASP A 326 -13.02 6.52 15.42
CA ASP A 326 -13.25 7.64 14.50
C ASP A 326 -11.94 8.14 13.86
N LEU A 327 -11.86 8.02 12.53
CA LEU A 327 -10.69 8.34 11.71
C LEU A 327 -10.41 9.85 11.60
N ARG A 328 -11.28 10.71 12.14
CA ARG A 328 -11.13 12.17 12.11
C ARG A 328 -10.08 12.69 13.08
N LEU A 329 -9.62 11.86 14.03
CA LEU A 329 -8.60 12.28 14.98
C LEU A 329 -7.22 12.39 14.29
N PRO A 330 -6.44 13.45 14.57
CA PRO A 330 -5.15 13.71 13.91
C PRO A 330 -4.02 12.79 14.41
N TYR A 331 -4.36 11.72 15.13
CA TYR A 331 -3.39 10.85 15.80
C TYR A 331 -2.95 9.67 14.95
N ALA A 332 -1.76 9.16 15.27
CA ALA A 332 -1.19 7.97 14.63
C ALA A 332 -1.91 6.69 15.07
N MET A 333 -2.36 6.63 16.33
CA MET A 333 -3.24 5.56 16.82
C MET A 333 -4.69 6.00 16.62
N ARG A 334 -5.47 5.21 15.87
CA ARG A 334 -6.86 5.55 15.49
C ARG A 334 -7.83 4.45 15.89
N GLY A 335 -7.58 3.81 17.02
CA GLY A 335 -8.30 2.62 17.44
C GLY A 335 -7.76 2.07 18.74
N GLU A 336 -8.33 0.96 19.18
CA GLU A 336 -8.01 0.31 20.43
C GLU A 336 -7.60 -1.15 20.21
N VAL A 337 -6.75 -1.67 21.09
CA VAL A 337 -6.33 -3.07 21.08
C VAL A 337 -7.20 -3.85 22.05
N HIS A 338 -7.91 -4.88 21.58
CA HIS A 338 -8.75 -5.75 22.39
C HIS A 338 -8.31 -7.22 22.29
N ARG A 339 -8.91 -8.07 23.14
CA ARG A 339 -8.89 -9.52 22.94
C ARG A 339 -9.74 -9.86 21.72
N SER A 340 -9.22 -10.71 20.85
CA SER A 340 -9.98 -11.26 19.72
C SER A 340 -11.09 -12.17 20.25
N THR A 341 -12.33 -11.82 19.91
CA THR A 341 -13.55 -12.58 20.23
C THR A 341 -14.22 -13.15 18.97
N GLY A 342 -13.62 -12.93 17.79
CA GLY A 342 -14.23 -13.26 16.50
C GLY A 342 -15.21 -12.19 15.97
N ASP A 343 -15.35 -11.05 16.66
CA ASP A 343 -16.12 -9.90 16.18
C ASP A 343 -15.51 -9.35 14.86
N PRO A 344 -16.27 -9.29 13.75
CA PRO A 344 -15.79 -8.71 12.49
C PRO A 344 -15.31 -7.26 12.60
N ALA A 345 -15.80 -6.49 13.58
CA ALA A 345 -15.35 -5.12 13.83
C ALA A 345 -13.98 -5.05 14.53
N CYS A 346 -13.51 -6.16 15.10
CA CYS A 346 -12.21 -6.25 15.75
C CYS A 346 -11.23 -7.06 14.87
N LEU A 347 -10.42 -6.34 14.10
CA LEU A 347 -9.54 -6.92 13.10
C LEU A 347 -8.35 -7.62 13.77
N PRO A 348 -8.11 -8.93 13.55
CA PRO A 348 -7.05 -9.66 14.24
C PRO A 348 -5.69 -9.00 14.05
N LEU A 349 -4.93 -8.83 15.13
CA LEU A 349 -3.57 -8.30 15.06
C LEU A 349 -2.57 -9.43 14.87
N VAL A 350 -1.69 -9.26 13.89
CA VAL A 350 -0.75 -10.28 13.47
C VAL A 350 0.61 -9.68 13.14
N VAL A 351 1.63 -10.53 13.19
CA VAL A 351 2.93 -10.26 12.56
C VAL A 351 3.15 -11.28 11.46
N THR A 352 3.97 -10.93 10.48
CA THR A 352 4.49 -11.88 9.50
C THR A 352 5.21 -13.02 10.22
N ASN A 353 4.92 -14.27 9.87
CA ASN A 353 5.54 -15.43 10.51
C ASN A 353 7.07 -15.44 10.27
N PRO A 354 7.90 -15.18 11.29
CA PRO A 354 9.36 -15.06 11.11
C PRO A 354 10.03 -16.41 10.77
N ASN A 355 9.31 -17.50 11.00
CA ASN A 355 9.73 -18.88 10.78
C ASN A 355 9.00 -19.53 9.60
N TYR A 356 8.31 -18.74 8.76
CA TYR A 356 7.61 -19.26 7.59
C TYR A 356 8.55 -20.05 6.67
N TYR A 357 9.76 -19.54 6.47
CA TYR A 357 10.79 -20.21 5.67
C TYR A 357 11.58 -21.21 6.50
N ASP A 358 11.64 -22.44 6.00
CA ASP A 358 12.58 -23.44 6.46
C ASP A 358 14.00 -23.04 6.03
N ARG A 359 14.85 -22.79 7.02
CA ARG A 359 16.24 -22.36 6.82
C ARG A 359 17.21 -23.53 6.68
N THR A 360 16.73 -24.77 6.81
CA THR A 360 17.51 -25.99 6.56
C THR A 360 17.54 -26.36 5.08
N LEU A 361 16.59 -25.86 4.29
CA LEU A 361 16.55 -26.03 2.85
C LEU A 361 17.56 -25.10 2.14
N PRO A 362 18.01 -25.45 0.92
CA PRO A 362 18.78 -24.53 0.09
C PRO A 362 18.06 -23.19 -0.06
N ARG A 363 18.80 -22.08 -0.08
CA ARG A 363 18.22 -20.74 -0.21
C ARG A 363 17.43 -20.54 -1.52
N THR A 364 17.71 -21.34 -2.53
CA THR A 364 16.99 -21.35 -3.82
C THR A 364 15.72 -22.19 -3.80
N ALA A 365 15.45 -22.95 -2.73
CA ALA A 365 14.25 -23.76 -2.60
C ALA A 365 13.00 -22.87 -2.65
N PRO A 366 12.05 -23.10 -3.58
CA PRO A 366 10.76 -22.42 -3.57
C PRO A 366 9.92 -22.90 -2.38
N GLN A 367 9.48 -21.99 -1.51
CA GLN A 367 8.68 -22.32 -0.32
C GLN A 367 7.37 -21.52 -0.23
N LEU A 368 7.26 -20.46 -1.02
CA LEU A 368 6.09 -19.61 -1.21
C LEU A 368 6.09 -19.16 -2.66
N MET A 369 4.92 -19.16 -3.29
CA MET A 369 4.70 -18.46 -4.55
C MET A 369 3.56 -17.45 -4.37
N THR A 370 3.77 -16.22 -4.82
CA THR A 370 2.74 -15.18 -4.89
C THR A 370 2.48 -14.78 -6.33
N VAL A 371 1.22 -14.50 -6.66
CA VAL A 371 0.84 -13.87 -7.93
C VAL A 371 0.17 -12.54 -7.61
N THR A 372 0.88 -11.45 -7.91
CA THR A 372 0.45 -10.09 -7.55
C THR A 372 -0.50 -9.50 -8.60
N SER A 373 -1.26 -8.48 -8.22
CA SER A 373 -2.19 -7.77 -9.11
C SER A 373 -3.27 -8.65 -9.77
N ILE A 374 -3.59 -9.81 -9.18
CA ILE A 374 -4.52 -10.78 -9.78
C ILE A 374 -5.91 -10.18 -9.97
N THR A 375 -6.32 -9.32 -9.03
CA THR A 375 -7.65 -8.68 -9.05
C THR A 375 -7.82 -7.62 -10.13
N ARG A 376 -6.74 -7.21 -10.82
CA ARG A 376 -6.83 -6.35 -12.00
C ARG A 376 -7.49 -7.08 -13.17
N CYS A 377 -7.29 -8.39 -13.25
CA CYS A 377 -7.68 -9.18 -14.41
C CYS A 377 -8.81 -10.16 -14.11
N VAL A 378 -9.06 -10.49 -12.85
CA VAL A 378 -10.17 -11.33 -12.43
C VAL A 378 -10.80 -10.80 -11.15
N LYS A 379 -12.12 -10.89 -11.00
CA LYS A 379 -12.78 -10.61 -9.73
C LYS A 379 -13.06 -11.92 -9.01
N PRO A 380 -12.57 -12.12 -7.77
CA PRO A 380 -12.94 -13.27 -6.98
C PRO A 380 -14.46 -13.28 -6.74
N SER A 381 -15.07 -14.45 -6.88
CA SER A 381 -16.50 -14.71 -6.63
C SER A 381 -16.63 -16.07 -5.96
N GLY A 382 -16.42 -16.10 -4.65
CA GLY A 382 -16.28 -17.35 -3.89
C GLY A 382 -15.02 -18.12 -4.31
N ASP A 383 -15.21 -19.37 -4.72
CA ASP A 383 -14.14 -20.23 -5.26
C ASP A 383 -14.00 -20.15 -6.79
N THR A 384 -14.79 -19.28 -7.42
CA THR A 384 -14.69 -18.97 -8.85
C THR A 384 -14.18 -17.56 -9.04
N PHE A 385 -13.88 -17.22 -10.29
CA PHE A 385 -13.54 -15.86 -10.64
C PHE A 385 -14.23 -15.45 -11.92
N VAL A 386 -14.59 -14.17 -11.96
CA VAL A 386 -15.23 -13.56 -13.12
C VAL A 386 -14.18 -12.71 -13.81
N ALA A 387 -13.81 -13.11 -15.03
CA ALA A 387 -13.05 -12.24 -15.91
C ALA A 387 -13.93 -11.03 -16.28
N PRO A 388 -13.37 -9.82 -16.39
CA PRO A 388 -14.11 -8.65 -16.87
C PRO A 388 -14.80 -8.96 -18.21
N SER A 389 -16.13 -8.86 -18.24
CA SER A 389 -16.90 -8.97 -19.48
C SER A 389 -16.82 -7.64 -20.22
N GLY A 390 -16.05 -7.58 -21.30
CA GLY A 390 -15.95 -6.42 -22.17
C GLY A 390 -15.26 -6.78 -23.49
N PRO A 391 -15.43 -5.97 -24.56
CA PRO A 391 -14.90 -6.25 -25.90
C PRO A 391 -13.37 -6.22 -26.03
N ILE A 392 -12.62 -6.31 -24.93
CA ILE A 392 -11.17 -6.36 -24.92
C ILE A 392 -10.74 -7.81 -25.18
N SER A 393 -11.00 -8.30 -26.39
CA SER A 393 -10.76 -9.67 -26.84
C SER A 393 -9.27 -10.05 -26.96
N ALA A 394 -8.35 -9.09 -26.80
CA ALA A 394 -6.90 -9.31 -26.90
C ALA A 394 -6.10 -8.70 -25.73
N GLY A 395 -6.75 -8.25 -24.66
CA GLY A 395 -6.07 -7.67 -23.50
C GLY A 395 -5.36 -8.74 -22.64
N GLY A 396 -4.28 -8.38 -21.98
CA GLY A 396 -3.42 -9.29 -21.22
C GLY A 396 -4.17 -9.88 -20.04
N CYS A 397 -5.09 -9.10 -19.47
CA CYS A 397 -6.03 -9.61 -18.49
C CYS A 397 -6.92 -10.74 -18.99
N ALA A 398 -7.46 -10.64 -20.21
CA ALA A 398 -8.29 -11.71 -20.77
C ALA A 398 -7.46 -12.96 -21.10
N VAL A 399 -6.19 -12.78 -21.49
CA VAL A 399 -5.24 -13.87 -21.72
C VAL A 399 -4.90 -14.57 -20.41
N HIS A 400 -4.50 -13.82 -19.37
CA HIS A 400 -4.18 -14.36 -18.05
C HIS A 400 -5.38 -15.02 -17.39
N ALA A 401 -6.55 -14.40 -17.42
CA ALA A 401 -7.77 -14.99 -16.85
C ALA A 401 -8.08 -16.35 -17.48
N ARG A 402 -8.03 -16.46 -18.82
CA ARG A 402 -8.22 -17.74 -19.53
C ARG A 402 -7.14 -18.76 -19.19
N MET A 403 -5.88 -18.34 -19.11
CA MET A 403 -4.77 -19.20 -18.70
C MET A 403 -4.98 -19.76 -17.29
N TRP A 404 -5.40 -18.93 -16.34
CA TRP A 404 -5.70 -19.32 -14.96
C TRP A 404 -6.91 -20.24 -14.82
N GLN A 405 -7.87 -20.19 -15.75
CA GLN A 405 -8.99 -21.16 -15.79
C GLN A 405 -8.50 -22.56 -16.20
N GLN A 406 -7.38 -22.61 -16.93
CA GLN A 406 -6.86 -23.82 -17.55
C GLN A 406 -5.62 -24.39 -16.83
N VAL A 407 -4.98 -23.60 -15.99
CA VAL A 407 -3.72 -23.98 -15.34
C VAL A 407 -3.94 -25.09 -14.32
N ASN A 408 -3.00 -26.03 -14.29
CA ASN A 408 -2.91 -27.01 -13.21
C ASN A 408 -2.34 -26.31 -11.96
N TRP A 409 -3.23 -25.79 -11.12
CA TRP A 409 -2.86 -25.13 -9.86
C TRP A 409 -2.07 -26.03 -8.91
N GLN A 410 -2.39 -27.33 -8.88
CA GLN A 410 -1.61 -28.28 -8.10
C GLN A 410 -0.20 -28.43 -8.68
N GLY A 411 -0.04 -28.40 -10.00
CA GLY A 411 1.26 -28.39 -10.66
C GLY A 411 2.11 -27.16 -10.30
N LEU A 412 1.51 -25.98 -10.11
CA LEU A 412 2.21 -24.81 -9.57
C LEU A 412 2.62 -25.00 -8.10
N ALA A 413 1.75 -25.61 -7.30
CA ALA A 413 2.04 -25.90 -5.89
C ALA A 413 3.12 -26.97 -5.73
N ASP A 414 3.18 -27.96 -6.63
CA ASP A 414 4.18 -29.03 -6.64
C ASP A 414 5.60 -28.52 -6.96
N ILE A 415 5.74 -27.31 -7.51
CA ILE A 415 7.04 -26.64 -7.65
C ILE A 415 7.60 -26.28 -6.28
N LEU A 416 6.75 -26.02 -5.28
CA LEU A 416 7.20 -25.71 -3.93
C LEU A 416 7.80 -26.96 -3.27
N VAL A 417 8.93 -26.80 -2.59
CA VAL A 417 9.53 -27.89 -1.80
C VAL A 417 8.57 -28.27 -0.69
N LYS A 418 8.25 -29.57 -0.61
CA LYS A 418 7.35 -30.17 0.38
C LYS A 418 7.85 -29.96 1.81
#